data_AF-A0A1F9ZIA2-F1
#
_entry.id   AF-A0A1F9ZIA2-F1
#
_cell.length_a   1.000
_cell.length_b   1.000
_cell.length_c   1.000
_cell.angle_alpha   90.00
_cell.angle_beta   90.00
_cell.angle_gamma   90.00
#
_symmetry.space_group_name_H-M   'P 1'
#
loop_
_entity.id
_entity.type
_entity.pdbx_description
1 polymer ?
#
loop_
_entity_poly.entity_id
_entity_poly.type
_entity_poly.pdbx_seq_one_letter_code
_entity_poly.pdbx_strand_id
1 'polypeptide(L)'
;MPTAMDIYKLLPKKNCGECKFPTCLAFAMQLANQKVALEACPYVSPEAKAALEESGAPPIRLVTVGSGERMAKLGDETQLFRHDKTFYHPTVLGLIADDSEGLGAMKAKVDTAKAMSFERVGQIVRVDSVALRHSTGSPGDFVDAAKHAAAQDLPAVLMTEDPALMAEAAKVFAGKRPLLYRATPQNMDAMIATAKACSCPLVIGGAGSLDELSQLADKAKKAGVQDLVLEPNFKSAGQMLAEMTAVRRAAVKKKFRPLGYPTVSVFGKSPSDQMRAALGVMKYSSMILMEDMPREFLYPLLALRQNIFTDPQVPIQVKPGVYSVGEATDRSPLLFTTNFSLTYFTVRADIEKSRVPAWLLVVDTEGQSVMTAFAAGKLTPESVAKAIETEKLKEKRSKDDIIIPGMVSRMSGKLNELTNMKVVVGPRESTGLPKLLKSLGG
;
A
#
# COMPACT_ATOMS: atom_id res chain seq x y z
N MET A 1 7.73 -11.64 17.69
CA MET A 1 7.11 -12.69 18.51
C MET A 1 7.87 -12.84 19.83
N PRO A 2 7.23 -13.34 20.90
CA PRO A 2 7.93 -13.77 22.11
C PRO A 2 8.80 -14.98 21.81
N THR A 3 9.92 -15.13 22.51
CA THR A 3 10.72 -16.36 22.41
C THR A 3 9.98 -17.52 23.08
N ALA A 4 10.33 -18.75 22.73
CA ALA A 4 9.78 -19.93 23.43
C ALA A 4 9.99 -19.84 24.95
N MET A 5 11.08 -19.22 25.40
CA MET A 5 11.36 -19.00 26.82
C MET A 5 10.45 -17.93 27.45
N ASP A 6 10.13 -16.86 26.74
CA ASP A 6 9.20 -15.83 27.24
C ASP A 6 7.79 -16.41 27.37
N ILE A 7 7.39 -17.28 26.43
CA ILE A 7 6.11 -17.98 26.48
C ILE A 7 6.09 -18.97 27.66
N TYR A 8 7.13 -19.78 27.80
CA TYR A 8 7.24 -20.78 28.85
C TYR A 8 7.14 -20.20 30.26
N LYS A 9 7.66 -18.99 30.49
CA LYS A 9 7.55 -18.28 31.78
C LYS A 9 6.10 -18.03 32.20
N LEU A 10 5.21 -17.81 31.24
CA LEU A 10 3.79 -17.48 31.44
C LEU A 10 2.90 -18.73 31.47
N LEU A 11 3.41 -19.89 31.07
CA LEU A 11 2.63 -21.13 31.10
C LEU A 11 2.54 -21.74 32.51
N PRO A 12 1.53 -22.60 32.77
CA PRO A 12 1.30 -23.22 34.09
C PRO A 12 2.40 -24.18 34.58
N LYS A 13 3.37 -24.55 33.72
CA LYS A 13 4.48 -25.48 34.02
C LYS A 13 4.06 -26.86 34.57
N LYS A 14 2.81 -27.27 34.31
CA LYS A 14 2.27 -28.58 34.76
C LYS A 14 2.85 -29.77 34.00
N ASN A 15 3.30 -29.59 32.77
CA ASN A 15 3.72 -30.67 31.87
C ASN A 15 2.71 -31.83 31.77
N CYS A 16 1.41 -31.53 31.79
CA CYS A 16 0.35 -32.54 31.88
C CYS A 16 0.04 -33.29 30.57
N GLY A 17 0.61 -32.87 29.43
CA GLY A 17 0.38 -33.54 28.15
C GLY A 17 -0.98 -33.29 27.49
N GLU A 18 -1.93 -32.63 28.16
CA GLU A 18 -3.31 -32.42 27.67
C GLU A 18 -3.39 -31.54 26.39
N CYS A 19 -2.37 -30.71 26.15
CA CYS A 19 -2.23 -29.96 24.90
C CYS A 19 -1.59 -30.78 23.75
N LYS A 20 -1.42 -32.10 23.93
CA LYS A 20 -0.74 -33.04 23.01
C LYS A 20 0.76 -32.79 22.81
N PHE A 21 1.39 -32.08 23.74
CA PHE A 21 2.84 -31.90 23.77
C PHE A 21 3.46 -32.46 25.05
N PRO A 22 4.65 -33.07 24.98
CA PRO A 22 5.26 -33.77 26.11
C PRO A 22 5.64 -32.85 27.28
N THR A 23 5.88 -31.56 27.01
CA THR A 23 6.20 -30.56 28.04
C THR A 23 5.58 -29.21 27.70
N CYS A 24 5.39 -28.36 28.71
CA CYS A 24 4.99 -26.97 28.52
C CYS A 24 6.05 -26.18 27.70
N LEU A 25 7.33 -26.55 27.77
CA LEU A 25 8.37 -25.96 26.93
C LEU A 25 8.22 -26.36 25.46
N ALA A 26 7.92 -27.63 25.18
CA ALA A 26 7.63 -28.10 23.83
C ALA A 26 6.41 -27.38 23.24
N PHE A 27 5.35 -27.21 24.05
CA PHE A 27 4.19 -26.40 23.67
C PHE A 27 4.58 -24.94 23.39
N ALA A 28 5.39 -24.32 24.26
CA ALA A 28 5.86 -22.95 24.08
C ALA A 28 6.69 -22.75 22.80
N MET A 29 7.51 -23.73 22.41
CA MET A 29 8.24 -23.70 21.14
C MET A 29 7.31 -23.75 19.92
N GLN A 30 6.25 -24.58 19.97
CA GLN A 30 5.27 -24.63 18.87
C GLN A 30 4.43 -23.36 18.80
N LEU A 31 4.10 -22.77 19.95
CA LEU A 31 3.40 -21.48 20.03
C LEU A 31 4.27 -20.34 19.46
N ALA A 32 5.56 -20.30 19.80
CA ALA A 32 6.52 -19.32 19.26
C ALA A 32 6.67 -19.40 17.74
N ASN A 33 6.48 -20.61 17.17
CA ASN A 33 6.52 -20.88 15.75
C ASN A 33 5.16 -20.77 15.05
N GLN A 34 4.11 -20.31 15.76
CA GLN A 34 2.73 -20.18 15.26
C GLN A 34 2.13 -21.49 14.73
N LYS A 35 2.61 -22.65 15.19
CA LYS A 35 2.12 -23.97 14.76
C LYS A 35 0.93 -24.49 15.57
N VAL A 36 0.63 -23.83 16.69
CA VAL A 36 -0.49 -24.16 17.58
C VAL A 36 -1.05 -22.88 18.20
N ALA A 37 -2.32 -22.89 18.57
CA ALA A 37 -2.99 -21.79 19.26
C ALA A 37 -2.86 -21.94 20.79
N LEU A 38 -2.92 -20.83 21.54
CA LEU A 38 -2.76 -20.83 23.00
C LEU A 38 -3.90 -21.58 23.70
N GLU A 39 -5.07 -21.56 23.08
CA GLU A 39 -6.31 -22.24 23.47
C GLU A 39 -6.15 -23.76 23.62
N ALA A 40 -5.12 -24.34 23.01
CA ALA A 40 -4.83 -25.78 23.14
C ALA A 40 -4.40 -26.18 24.57
N CYS A 41 -4.04 -25.23 25.44
CA CYS A 41 -3.75 -25.49 26.84
C CYS A 41 -4.92 -25.03 27.73
N PRO A 42 -5.66 -25.97 28.38
CA PRO A 42 -6.85 -25.64 29.15
C PRO A 42 -6.55 -24.93 30.48
N TYR A 43 -5.29 -24.86 30.88
CA TYR A 43 -4.87 -24.35 32.19
C TYR A 43 -4.21 -22.97 32.15
N VAL A 44 -4.17 -22.31 30.99
CA VAL A 44 -3.59 -20.96 30.86
C VAL A 44 -4.49 -19.98 31.63
N SER A 45 -3.91 -19.22 32.56
CA SER A 45 -4.69 -18.23 33.30
C SER A 45 -5.13 -17.08 32.37
N PRO A 46 -6.23 -16.37 32.66
CA PRO A 46 -6.64 -15.20 31.89
C PRO A 46 -5.54 -14.13 31.77
N GLU A 47 -4.74 -13.95 32.82
CA GLU A 47 -3.62 -13.00 32.86
C GLU A 47 -2.47 -13.45 31.94
N ALA A 48 -2.13 -14.74 31.97
CA ALA A 48 -1.13 -15.32 31.06
C ALA A 48 -1.61 -15.27 29.60
N LYS A 49 -2.91 -15.47 29.37
CA LYS A 49 -3.54 -15.34 28.06
C LYS A 49 -3.42 -13.91 27.53
N ALA A 50 -3.82 -12.92 28.32
CA ALA A 50 -3.68 -11.51 27.96
C ALA A 50 -2.22 -11.11 27.70
N ALA A 51 -1.28 -11.56 28.54
CA ALA A 51 0.15 -11.28 28.37
C ALA A 51 0.75 -11.92 27.10
N LEU A 52 0.30 -13.12 26.74
CA LEU A 52 0.74 -13.82 25.53
C LEU A 52 0.13 -13.24 24.25
N GLU A 53 -1.16 -12.88 24.28
CA GLU A 53 -1.82 -12.14 23.21
C GLU A 53 -1.14 -10.78 22.99
N GLU A 54 -0.83 -10.06 24.07
CA GLU A 54 -0.11 -8.79 24.00
C GLU A 54 1.33 -8.97 23.50
N SER A 55 2.00 -10.08 23.81
CA SER A 55 3.36 -10.36 23.34
C SER A 55 3.41 -10.87 21.89
N GLY A 56 2.36 -11.55 21.46
CA GLY A 56 2.13 -12.02 20.09
C GLY A 56 1.63 -10.93 19.14
N ALA A 57 1.02 -9.86 19.67
CA ALA A 57 0.49 -8.75 18.88
C ALA A 57 1.59 -8.09 18.03
N PRO A 58 1.29 -7.74 16.76
CA PRO A 58 2.19 -6.98 15.90
C PRO A 58 2.79 -5.76 16.61
N PRO A 59 4.04 -5.35 16.30
CA PRO A 59 4.67 -4.21 16.94
C PRO A 59 3.87 -2.91 16.77
N ILE A 60 3.21 -2.78 15.62
CA ILE A 60 2.30 -1.69 15.27
C ILE A 60 0.92 -2.30 15.02
N ARG A 61 -0.10 -1.82 15.74
CA ARG A 61 -1.49 -2.27 15.59
C ARG A 61 -2.02 -2.01 14.18
N LEU A 62 -2.87 -2.90 13.68
CA LEU A 62 -3.71 -2.64 12.50
C LEU A 62 -4.91 -1.79 12.89
N VAL A 63 -5.11 -0.65 12.24
CA VAL A 63 -6.30 0.19 12.37
C VAL A 63 -6.98 0.31 11.02
N THR A 64 -8.30 0.14 10.99
CA THR A 64 -9.10 0.29 9.78
C THR A 64 -9.97 1.53 9.83
N VAL A 65 -10.05 2.25 8.71
CA VAL A 65 -10.89 3.44 8.52
C VAL A 65 -11.79 3.20 7.33
N GLY A 66 -13.09 3.43 7.48
CA GLY A 66 -14.07 3.07 6.46
C GLY A 66 -14.56 1.62 6.58
N SER A 67 -15.33 1.20 5.59
CA SER A 67 -15.87 -0.16 5.43
C SER A 67 -15.85 -0.55 3.95
N GLY A 68 -16.12 -1.83 3.63
CA GLY A 68 -16.23 -2.29 2.25
C GLY A 68 -14.89 -2.40 1.50
N GLU A 69 -14.94 -2.36 0.18
CA GLU A 69 -13.76 -2.58 -0.68
C GLU A 69 -12.74 -1.44 -0.60
N ARG A 70 -13.19 -0.22 -0.29
CA ARG A 70 -12.33 0.96 -0.15
C ARG A 70 -11.80 1.16 1.28
N MET A 71 -12.06 0.24 2.22
CA MET A 71 -11.58 0.34 3.59
C MET A 71 -10.06 0.56 3.64
N ALA A 72 -9.65 1.65 4.26
CA ALA A 72 -8.25 1.98 4.49
C ALA A 72 -7.68 1.14 5.64
N LYS A 73 -6.49 0.58 5.43
CA LYS A 73 -5.73 -0.18 6.45
C LYS A 73 -4.48 0.60 6.82
N LEU A 74 -4.27 0.82 8.10
CA LEU A 74 -3.16 1.59 8.66
C LEU A 74 -2.38 0.72 9.66
N GLY A 75 -1.06 0.77 9.62
CA GLY A 75 -0.22 0.08 10.59
C GLY A 75 0.05 -1.37 10.21
N ASP A 76 0.08 -2.30 11.18
CA ASP A 76 0.47 -3.72 10.95
C ASP A 76 1.86 -3.89 10.30
N GLU A 77 2.74 -2.98 10.67
CA GLU A 77 4.06 -2.87 10.08
C GLU A 77 5.12 -3.43 11.01
N THR A 78 6.11 -4.13 10.42
CA THR A 78 7.11 -4.89 11.19
C THR A 78 8.55 -4.52 10.91
N GLN A 79 8.81 -3.75 9.85
CA GLN A 79 10.17 -3.45 9.39
C GLN A 79 10.53 -1.98 9.51
N LEU A 80 11.83 -1.70 9.66
CA LEU A 80 12.38 -0.35 9.47
C LEU A 80 12.78 -0.13 8.01
N PHE A 81 13.36 -1.15 7.39
CA PHE A 81 13.85 -1.07 6.03
C PHE A 81 13.11 -2.07 5.17
N ARG A 82 12.64 -1.62 4.00
CA ARG A 82 11.89 -2.50 3.10
C ARG A 82 12.70 -3.70 2.63
N HIS A 83 14.03 -3.62 2.52
CA HIS A 83 14.84 -4.76 2.08
C HIS A 83 14.96 -5.87 3.15
N ASP A 84 14.63 -5.60 4.42
CA ASP A 84 14.59 -6.65 5.45
C ASP A 84 13.40 -7.59 5.23
N LYS A 85 12.27 -7.06 4.72
CA LYS A 85 11.09 -7.84 4.31
C LYS A 85 10.23 -7.09 3.30
N THR A 86 9.02 -6.66 3.67
CA THR A 86 8.14 -5.81 2.86
C THR A 86 7.43 -4.83 3.79
N PHE A 87 6.98 -3.70 3.25
CA PHE A 87 5.97 -2.85 3.88
C PHE A 87 4.61 -3.28 3.35
N TYR A 88 3.64 -3.50 4.23
CA TYR A 88 2.40 -4.21 3.90
C TYR A 88 1.26 -3.28 3.51
N HIS A 89 1.13 -2.14 4.17
CA HIS A 89 -0.04 -1.28 4.04
C HIS A 89 0.37 0.10 3.49
N PRO A 90 0.19 0.34 2.17
CA PRO A 90 0.55 1.61 1.54
C PRO A 90 -0.02 2.83 2.25
N THR A 91 0.75 3.91 2.31
CA THR A 91 0.31 5.19 2.90
C THR A 91 -1.01 5.65 2.29
N VAL A 92 -2.02 5.83 3.14
CA VAL A 92 -3.34 6.35 2.77
C VAL A 92 -3.22 7.84 2.48
N LEU A 93 -3.60 8.26 1.27
CA LEU A 93 -3.57 9.67 0.86
C LEU A 93 -4.99 10.24 0.88
N GLY A 94 -5.17 11.38 1.53
CA GLY A 94 -6.47 12.05 1.64
C GLY A 94 -6.42 13.54 1.36
N LEU A 95 -7.49 14.06 0.76
CA LEU A 95 -7.70 15.50 0.53
C LEU A 95 -8.52 16.12 1.66
N ILE A 96 -8.13 17.31 2.13
CA ILE A 96 -8.84 18.06 3.18
C ILE A 96 -9.84 19.02 2.54
N ALA A 97 -11.13 18.75 2.74
CA ALA A 97 -12.25 19.64 2.49
C ALA A 97 -12.51 20.48 3.74
N ASP A 98 -12.36 21.80 3.62
CA ASP A 98 -12.47 22.73 4.75
C ASP A 98 -13.74 23.57 4.64
N ASP A 99 -14.46 23.72 5.74
CA ASP A 99 -15.71 24.48 5.78
C ASP A 99 -15.53 26.01 5.63
N SER A 100 -14.32 26.53 5.82
CA SER A 100 -13.97 27.92 5.48
C SER A 100 -14.06 28.20 3.97
N GLU A 101 -14.02 27.17 3.13
CA GLU A 101 -14.25 27.25 1.69
C GLU A 101 -15.76 27.16 1.33
N GLY A 102 -16.62 26.88 2.31
CA GLY A 102 -18.07 26.72 2.16
C GLY A 102 -18.51 25.32 1.71
N LEU A 103 -19.76 24.96 2.01
CA LEU A 103 -20.32 23.62 1.74
C LEU A 103 -20.19 23.15 0.29
N GLY A 104 -20.39 24.05 -0.68
CA GLY A 104 -20.28 23.73 -2.10
C GLY A 104 -18.86 23.27 -2.48
N ALA A 105 -17.84 23.97 -1.99
CA ALA A 105 -16.45 23.62 -2.22
C ALA A 105 -16.09 22.31 -1.52
N MET A 106 -16.58 22.10 -0.28
CA MET A 106 -16.36 20.84 0.44
C MET A 106 -16.89 19.64 -0.35
N LYS A 107 -18.14 19.71 -0.84
CA LYS A 107 -18.75 18.63 -1.64
C LYS A 107 -17.96 18.37 -2.93
N ALA A 108 -17.55 19.43 -3.63
CA ALA A 108 -16.73 19.29 -4.84
C ALA A 108 -15.38 18.61 -4.55
N LYS A 109 -14.77 18.89 -3.40
CA LYS A 109 -13.49 18.28 -2.99
C LYS A 109 -13.65 16.80 -2.62
N VAL A 110 -14.76 16.43 -1.99
CA VAL A 110 -15.14 15.02 -1.76
C VAL A 110 -15.27 14.27 -3.08
N ASP A 111 -15.99 14.85 -4.05
CA ASP A 111 -16.20 14.23 -5.37
C ASP A 111 -14.87 14.11 -6.13
N THR A 112 -14.03 15.14 -6.04
CA THR A 112 -12.67 15.16 -6.58
C THR A 112 -11.81 14.05 -5.99
N ALA A 113 -11.77 13.89 -4.67
CA ALA A 113 -11.03 12.82 -4.00
C ALA A 113 -11.48 11.43 -4.47
N LYS A 114 -12.78 11.22 -4.66
CA LYS A 114 -13.32 9.93 -5.12
C LYS A 114 -12.92 9.59 -6.56
N ALA A 115 -12.87 10.59 -7.44
CA ALA A 115 -12.60 10.43 -8.87
C ALA A 115 -11.10 10.37 -9.20
N MET A 116 -10.24 10.91 -8.34
CA MET A 116 -8.81 11.08 -8.62
C MET A 116 -8.05 9.75 -8.62
N SER A 117 -7.95 9.17 -9.80
CA SER A 117 -7.36 7.85 -10.06
C SER A 117 -6.59 7.83 -11.39
N PHE A 118 -5.65 6.90 -11.50
CA PHE A 118 -4.77 6.72 -12.65
C PHE A 118 -4.49 5.24 -12.86
N GLU A 119 -4.35 4.81 -14.11
CA GLU A 119 -3.78 3.51 -14.42
C GLU A 119 -2.25 3.62 -14.48
N ARG A 120 -1.56 2.79 -13.72
CA ARG A 120 -0.10 2.69 -13.73
C ARG A 120 0.32 1.23 -13.68
N VAL A 121 1.03 0.77 -14.72
CA VAL A 121 1.58 -0.60 -14.80
C VAL A 121 0.46 -1.64 -14.59
N GLY A 122 -0.70 -1.41 -15.20
CA GLY A 122 -1.88 -2.30 -15.14
C GLY A 122 -2.63 -2.29 -13.81
N GLN A 123 -2.32 -1.36 -12.91
CA GLN A 123 -2.99 -1.22 -11.61
C GLN A 123 -3.60 0.17 -11.49
N ILE A 124 -4.75 0.27 -10.82
CA ILE A 124 -5.35 1.56 -10.47
C ILE A 124 -4.67 2.10 -9.21
N VAL A 125 -4.04 3.27 -9.33
CA VAL A 125 -3.54 4.06 -8.21
C VAL A 125 -4.45 5.28 -8.02
N ARG A 126 -4.78 5.62 -6.77
CA ARG A 126 -5.82 6.61 -6.45
C ARG A 126 -5.60 7.29 -5.11
N VAL A 127 -6.29 8.40 -4.90
CA VAL A 127 -6.57 8.96 -3.58
C VAL A 127 -7.48 7.98 -2.81
N ASP A 128 -7.22 7.81 -1.52
CA ASP A 128 -7.83 6.75 -0.71
C ASP A 128 -8.88 7.29 0.26
N SER A 129 -8.79 8.55 0.68
CA SER A 129 -9.69 9.13 1.68
C SER A 129 -10.03 10.58 1.42
N VAL A 130 -11.03 11.08 2.15
CA VAL A 130 -11.31 12.51 2.29
C VAL A 130 -11.32 12.88 3.76
N ALA A 131 -10.77 14.04 4.09
CA ALA A 131 -10.86 14.63 5.41
C ALA A 131 -11.78 15.85 5.37
N LEU A 132 -12.76 15.90 6.26
CA LEU A 132 -13.63 17.05 6.43
C LEU A 132 -13.11 17.85 7.62
N ARG A 133 -12.84 19.14 7.45
CA ARG A 133 -12.31 20.00 8.51
C ARG A 133 -13.28 21.11 8.84
N HIS A 134 -13.63 21.19 10.12
CA HIS A 134 -14.29 22.35 10.70
C HIS A 134 -13.20 23.33 11.16
N SER A 135 -13.17 24.53 10.59
CA SER A 135 -12.24 25.60 10.96
C SER A 135 -12.98 26.86 11.41
N THR A 136 -13.39 27.71 10.47
CA THR A 136 -14.12 28.96 10.72
C THR A 136 -15.49 28.99 10.07
N GLY A 137 -15.86 27.94 9.33
CA GLY A 137 -17.18 27.81 8.70
C GLY A 137 -18.28 27.47 9.71
N SER A 138 -19.49 27.18 9.21
CA SER A 138 -20.61 26.84 10.08
C SER A 138 -20.56 25.35 10.48
N PRO A 139 -20.90 24.99 11.73
CA PRO A 139 -21.05 23.60 12.13
C PRO A 139 -22.04 22.81 11.25
N GLY A 140 -23.06 23.49 10.72
CA GLY A 140 -24.02 22.91 9.78
C GLY A 140 -23.37 22.46 8.46
N ASP A 141 -22.48 23.29 7.88
CA ASP A 141 -21.76 22.94 6.65
C ASP A 141 -20.87 21.71 6.86
N PHE A 142 -20.21 21.61 8.02
CA PHE A 142 -19.40 20.44 8.37
C PHE A 142 -20.25 19.15 8.43
N VAL A 143 -21.42 19.20 9.08
CA VAL A 143 -22.33 18.04 9.18
C VAL A 143 -22.96 17.69 7.82
N ASP A 144 -23.29 18.68 7.00
CA ASP A 144 -23.84 18.44 5.66
C ASP A 144 -22.79 17.92 4.66
N ALA A 145 -21.54 18.36 4.78
CA ALA A 145 -20.41 17.75 4.08
C ALA A 145 -20.17 16.31 4.55
N ALA A 146 -20.32 16.03 5.85
CA ALA A 146 -20.27 14.68 6.41
C ALA A 146 -21.35 13.76 5.81
N LYS A 147 -22.59 14.25 5.63
CA LYS A 147 -23.66 13.50 4.94
C LYS A 147 -23.30 13.19 3.49
N HIS A 148 -22.75 14.18 2.78
CA HIS A 148 -22.31 13.98 1.39
C HIS A 148 -21.19 12.95 1.30
N ALA A 149 -20.15 13.06 2.13
CA ALA A 149 -19.04 12.12 2.17
C ALA A 149 -19.47 10.71 2.60
N ALA A 150 -20.38 10.59 3.57
CA ALA A 150 -20.91 9.30 3.99
C ALA A 150 -21.68 8.60 2.87
N ALA A 151 -22.35 9.34 1.97
CA ALA A 151 -22.99 8.76 0.78
C ALA A 151 -21.99 8.24 -0.26
N GLN A 152 -20.71 8.66 -0.17
CA GLN A 152 -19.65 8.13 -1.00
C GLN A 152 -19.03 6.89 -0.34
N ASP A 153 -18.72 5.86 -1.14
CA ASP A 153 -17.93 4.71 -0.70
C ASP A 153 -16.44 5.09 -0.61
N LEU A 154 -16.09 6.02 0.29
CA LEU A 154 -14.74 6.55 0.49
C LEU A 154 -14.46 6.70 2.00
N PRO A 155 -13.34 6.17 2.53
CA PRO A 155 -12.91 6.42 3.89
C PRO A 155 -12.90 7.92 4.22
N ALA A 156 -13.49 8.27 5.35
CA ALA A 156 -13.60 9.66 5.81
C ALA A 156 -12.82 9.90 7.11
N VAL A 157 -12.23 11.08 7.21
CA VAL A 157 -11.64 11.63 8.44
C VAL A 157 -12.47 12.85 8.85
N LEU A 158 -12.93 12.89 10.10
CA LEU A 158 -13.66 14.03 10.66
C LEU A 158 -12.70 14.85 11.50
N MET A 159 -12.39 16.07 11.08
CA MET A 159 -11.42 16.96 11.72
C MET A 159 -12.14 18.10 12.46
N THR A 160 -12.32 17.94 13.77
CA THR A 160 -12.77 18.97 14.70
C THR A 160 -12.24 18.66 16.10
N GLU A 161 -11.93 19.69 16.88
CA GLU A 161 -11.55 19.53 18.30
C GLU A 161 -12.75 19.72 19.24
N ASP A 162 -13.94 20.05 18.71
CA ASP A 162 -15.20 20.09 19.46
C ASP A 162 -15.82 18.68 19.56
N PRO A 163 -15.90 18.08 20.77
CA PRO A 163 -16.45 16.74 20.96
C PRO A 163 -17.94 16.63 20.62
N ALA A 164 -18.72 17.70 20.80
CA ALA A 164 -20.16 17.69 20.51
C ALA A 164 -20.40 17.65 19.00
N LEU A 165 -19.70 18.51 18.25
CA LEU A 165 -19.74 18.52 16.80
C LEU A 165 -19.18 17.22 16.21
N MET A 166 -18.09 16.68 16.79
CA MET A 166 -17.55 15.38 16.40
C MET A 166 -18.59 14.27 16.55
N ALA A 167 -19.30 14.22 17.68
CA ALA A 167 -20.32 13.21 17.95
C ALA A 167 -21.50 13.35 16.98
N GLU A 168 -21.90 14.57 16.63
CA GLU A 168 -22.95 14.82 15.64
C GLU A 168 -22.56 14.31 14.25
N ALA A 169 -21.37 14.70 13.76
CA ALA A 169 -20.89 14.26 12.45
C ALA A 169 -20.62 12.75 12.40
N ALA A 170 -20.08 12.15 13.46
CA ALA A 170 -19.80 10.71 13.51
C ALA A 170 -21.07 9.85 13.41
N LYS A 171 -22.21 10.31 13.94
CA LYS A 171 -23.51 9.61 13.81
C LYS A 171 -23.93 9.42 12.36
N VAL A 172 -23.57 10.35 11.48
CA VAL A 172 -23.87 10.27 10.04
C VAL A 172 -23.18 9.08 9.39
N PHE A 173 -22.05 8.63 9.95
CA PHE A 173 -21.28 7.48 9.47
C PHE A 173 -21.55 6.20 10.26
N ALA A 174 -22.75 6.03 10.84
CA ALA A 174 -23.12 4.79 11.51
C ALA A 174 -22.82 3.56 10.62
N GLY A 175 -21.98 2.65 11.13
CA GLY A 175 -21.51 1.45 10.41
C GLY A 175 -20.39 1.67 9.38
N LYS A 176 -20.00 2.93 9.09
CA LYS A 176 -18.95 3.30 8.12
C LYS A 176 -17.62 3.71 8.74
N ARG A 177 -17.55 3.79 10.07
CA ARG A 177 -16.31 3.81 10.86
C ARG A 177 -15.27 4.87 10.42
N PRO A 178 -15.60 6.17 10.48
CA PRO A 178 -14.68 7.25 10.12
C PRO A 178 -13.53 7.37 11.13
N LEU A 179 -12.45 8.04 10.73
CA LEU A 179 -11.37 8.41 11.66
C LEU A 179 -11.69 9.73 12.33
N LEU A 180 -11.69 9.75 13.67
CA LEU A 180 -11.94 10.96 14.44
C LEU A 180 -10.62 11.70 14.69
N TYR A 181 -10.50 12.91 14.17
CA TYR A 181 -9.35 13.78 14.31
C TYR A 181 -9.77 15.03 15.09
N ARG A 182 -9.29 15.28 16.31
CA ARG A 182 -8.32 14.51 17.12
C ARG A 182 -8.56 14.75 18.61
N ALA A 183 -8.04 13.85 19.44
CA ALA A 183 -7.92 14.07 20.87
C ALA A 183 -6.59 14.78 21.19
N THR A 184 -6.68 15.91 21.87
CA THR A 184 -5.58 16.75 22.37
C THR A 184 -5.54 16.69 23.89
N PRO A 185 -4.47 17.19 24.55
CA PRO A 185 -4.44 17.29 26.01
C PRO A 185 -5.67 18.01 26.61
N GLN A 186 -6.25 18.95 25.88
CA GLN A 186 -7.35 19.81 26.34
C GLN A 186 -8.73 19.13 26.25
N ASN A 187 -8.95 18.25 25.27
CA ASN A 187 -10.27 17.63 25.02
C ASN A 187 -10.27 16.09 25.20
N MET A 188 -9.17 15.52 25.71
CA MET A 188 -8.87 14.10 25.71
C MET A 188 -10.02 13.21 26.21
N ASP A 189 -10.55 13.49 27.41
CA ASP A 189 -11.54 12.62 28.05
C ASP A 189 -12.88 12.63 27.29
N ALA A 190 -13.28 13.79 26.77
CA ALA A 190 -14.48 13.93 25.97
C ALA A 190 -14.34 13.24 24.61
N MET A 191 -13.19 13.39 23.93
CA MET A 191 -12.94 12.74 22.65
C MET A 191 -12.84 11.21 22.76
N ILE A 192 -12.25 10.70 23.84
CA ILE A 192 -12.26 9.27 24.17
C ILE A 192 -13.69 8.76 24.32
N ALA A 193 -14.54 9.48 25.07
CA ALA A 193 -15.94 9.09 25.27
C ALA A 193 -16.69 9.05 23.93
N THR A 194 -16.50 10.05 23.07
CA THR A 194 -17.08 10.10 21.71
C THR A 194 -16.62 8.90 20.88
N ALA A 195 -15.31 8.64 20.81
CA ALA A 195 -14.74 7.53 20.04
C ALA A 195 -15.29 6.16 20.48
N LYS A 196 -15.44 5.95 21.79
CA LYS A 196 -16.05 4.73 22.34
C LYS A 196 -17.51 4.59 21.94
N ALA A 197 -18.29 5.66 22.08
CA ALA A 197 -19.72 5.66 21.78
C ALA A 197 -20.00 5.30 20.32
N CYS A 198 -19.16 5.74 19.38
CA CYS A 198 -19.31 5.43 17.95
C CYS A 198 -18.41 4.27 17.46
N SER A 199 -17.62 3.63 18.33
CA SER A 199 -16.68 2.55 17.98
C SER A 199 -15.74 2.90 16.81
N CYS A 200 -15.30 4.16 16.76
CA CYS A 200 -14.47 4.69 15.68
C CYS A 200 -13.00 4.82 16.12
N PRO A 201 -12.04 4.67 15.17
CA PRO A 201 -10.65 4.97 15.45
C PRO A 201 -10.45 6.45 15.78
N LEU A 202 -9.49 6.73 16.67
CA LEU A 202 -9.23 8.07 17.19
C LEU A 202 -7.77 8.49 16.96
N VAL A 203 -7.56 9.70 16.47
CA VAL A 203 -6.24 10.32 16.39
C VAL A 203 -5.87 10.91 17.74
N ILE A 204 -4.68 10.60 18.24
CA ILE A 204 -4.05 11.26 19.39
C ILE A 204 -3.02 12.24 18.86
N GLY A 205 -3.18 13.52 19.16
CA GLY A 205 -2.34 14.59 18.63
C GLY A 205 -2.27 15.82 19.53
N GLY A 206 -1.64 16.88 19.05
CA GLY A 206 -1.44 18.11 19.83
C GLY A 206 -0.42 18.00 20.98
N ALA A 207 0.28 16.87 21.11
CA ALA A 207 1.35 16.69 22.07
C ALA A 207 2.60 17.52 21.72
N GLY A 208 3.28 18.06 22.72
CA GLY A 208 4.54 18.81 22.56
C GLY A 208 5.75 17.91 22.28
N SER A 209 5.69 16.63 22.65
CA SER A 209 6.79 15.66 22.49
C SER A 209 6.28 14.23 22.29
N LEU A 210 7.17 13.30 21.91
CA LEU A 210 6.82 11.87 21.84
C LEU A 210 6.50 11.27 23.21
N ASP A 211 7.12 11.77 24.28
CA ASP A 211 6.87 11.28 25.63
C ASP A 211 5.44 11.61 26.04
N GLU A 212 5.00 12.86 25.83
CA GLU A 212 3.61 13.26 26.08
C GLU A 212 2.64 12.50 25.15
N LEU A 213 2.97 12.36 23.87
CA LEU A 213 2.17 11.59 22.91
C LEU A 213 1.97 10.14 23.38
N SER A 214 3.03 9.52 23.94
CA SER A 214 2.98 8.16 24.47
C SER A 214 2.08 8.05 25.71
N GLN A 215 2.11 9.05 26.59
CA GLN A 215 1.26 9.09 27.78
C GLN A 215 -0.22 9.25 27.41
N LEU A 216 -0.52 10.11 26.42
CA LEU A 216 -1.87 10.28 25.90
C LEU A 216 -2.37 8.99 25.24
N ALA A 217 -1.56 8.34 24.41
CA ALA A 217 -1.94 7.08 23.78
C ALA A 217 -2.23 5.97 24.82
N ASP A 218 -1.41 5.88 25.88
CA ASP A 218 -1.65 4.93 26.97
C ASP A 218 -2.92 5.27 27.76
N LYS A 219 -3.19 6.55 28.02
CA LYS A 219 -4.46 7.02 28.64
C LYS A 219 -5.67 6.58 27.81
N ALA A 220 -5.66 6.81 26.49
CA ALA A 220 -6.75 6.41 25.61
C ALA A 220 -6.96 4.89 25.56
N LYS A 221 -5.86 4.12 25.47
CA LYS A 221 -5.91 2.65 25.52
C LYS A 221 -6.54 2.14 26.82
N LYS A 222 -6.09 2.66 27.97
CA LYS A 222 -6.61 2.30 29.31
C LYS A 222 -8.07 2.68 29.49
N ALA A 223 -8.51 3.77 28.88
CA ALA A 223 -9.91 4.18 28.87
C ALA A 223 -10.80 3.32 27.93
N GLY A 224 -10.20 2.44 27.13
CA GLY A 224 -10.90 1.45 26.31
C GLY A 224 -10.91 1.72 24.81
N VAL A 225 -10.22 2.76 24.31
CA VAL A 225 -10.09 3.02 22.87
C VAL A 225 -8.85 2.29 22.36
N GLN A 226 -9.05 1.17 21.66
CA GLN A 226 -7.96 0.34 21.17
C GLN A 226 -7.40 0.79 19.82
N ASP A 227 -8.23 1.40 18.98
CA ASP A 227 -7.83 1.78 17.63
C ASP A 227 -7.39 3.25 17.60
N LEU A 228 -6.08 3.44 17.80
CA LEU A 228 -5.46 4.76 17.84
C LEU A 228 -4.61 5.00 16.60
N VAL A 229 -4.55 6.26 16.19
CA VAL A 229 -3.60 6.78 15.20
C VAL A 229 -2.83 7.93 15.85
N LEU A 230 -1.51 7.98 15.69
CA LEU A 230 -0.67 8.98 16.35
C LEU A 230 -0.34 10.13 15.39
N GLU A 231 -0.37 11.35 15.90
CA GLU A 231 0.10 12.54 15.19
C GLU A 231 1.34 13.09 15.90
N PRO A 232 2.56 12.67 15.50
CA PRO A 232 3.79 13.27 16.01
C PRO A 232 3.88 14.74 15.63
N ASN A 233 4.39 15.57 16.55
CA ASN A 233 4.55 17.00 16.32
C ASN A 233 5.88 17.28 15.59
N PHE A 234 5.80 17.88 14.40
CA PHE A 234 6.97 18.33 13.65
C PHE A 234 6.66 19.61 12.89
N LYS A 235 7.64 20.52 12.80
CA LYS A 235 7.52 21.79 12.06
C LYS A 235 8.34 21.83 10.78
N SER A 236 9.32 20.93 10.64
CA SER A 236 10.21 20.84 9.49
C SER A 236 10.37 19.40 9.00
N ALA A 237 10.88 19.23 7.78
CA ALA A 237 11.19 17.92 7.22
C ALA A 237 12.24 17.15 8.06
N GLY A 238 13.22 17.85 8.63
CA GLY A 238 14.24 17.24 9.50
C GLY A 238 13.64 16.68 10.79
N GLN A 239 12.74 17.44 11.42
CA GLN A 239 12.00 16.96 12.59
C GLN A 239 11.08 15.79 12.22
N MET A 240 10.32 15.90 11.13
CA MET A 240 9.46 14.81 10.66
C MET A 240 10.25 13.50 10.47
N LEU A 241 11.41 13.56 9.83
CA LEU A 241 12.29 12.39 9.67
C LEU A 241 12.68 11.79 11.02
N ALA A 242 13.09 12.62 11.98
CA ALA A 242 13.52 12.18 13.30
C ALA A 242 12.37 11.55 14.10
N GLU A 243 11.24 12.26 14.23
CA GLU A 243 10.08 11.85 15.03
C GLU A 243 9.46 10.56 14.48
N MET A 244 9.21 10.48 13.18
CA MET A 244 8.61 9.31 12.56
C MET A 244 9.52 8.08 12.66
N THR A 245 10.83 8.29 12.54
CA THR A 245 11.82 7.22 12.74
C THR A 245 11.87 6.76 14.19
N ALA A 246 11.79 7.68 15.16
CA ALA A 246 11.76 7.36 16.58
C ALA A 246 10.53 6.54 16.96
N VAL A 247 9.33 6.95 16.52
CA VAL A 247 8.06 6.20 16.70
C VAL A 247 8.19 4.79 16.13
N ARG A 248 8.62 4.65 14.87
CA ARG A 248 8.77 3.35 14.21
C ARG A 248 9.79 2.46 14.92
N ARG A 249 10.94 3.02 15.34
CA ARG A 249 11.99 2.27 16.07
C ARG A 249 11.51 1.83 17.45
N ALA A 250 10.84 2.71 18.19
CA ALA A 250 10.29 2.40 19.50
C ALA A 250 9.28 1.25 19.40
N ALA A 251 8.34 1.33 18.45
CA ALA A 251 7.37 0.26 18.21
C ALA A 251 8.03 -1.04 17.77
N VAL A 252 8.84 -1.02 16.70
CA VAL A 252 9.36 -2.24 16.05
C VAL A 252 10.52 -2.88 16.83
N LYS A 253 11.51 -2.10 17.26
CA LYS A 253 12.74 -2.64 17.88
C LYS A 253 12.62 -2.77 19.39
N LYS A 254 11.89 -1.86 20.05
CA LYS A 254 11.74 -1.86 21.52
C LYS A 254 10.39 -2.40 21.98
N LYS A 255 9.45 -2.69 21.06
CA LYS A 255 8.08 -3.10 21.39
C LYS A 255 7.39 -2.12 22.35
N PHE A 256 7.72 -0.83 22.24
CA PHE A 256 7.17 0.20 23.10
C PHE A 256 5.71 0.46 22.71
N ARG A 257 4.79 -0.22 23.40
CA ARG A 257 3.35 -0.27 23.10
C ARG A 257 2.66 1.10 23.02
N PRO A 258 2.98 2.10 23.85
CA PRO A 258 2.39 3.42 23.72
C PRO A 258 2.59 4.10 22.36
N LEU A 259 3.67 3.77 21.63
CA LEU A 259 3.92 4.25 20.25
C LEU A 259 3.66 3.16 19.19
N GLY A 260 3.04 2.04 19.57
CA GLY A 260 2.76 0.87 18.74
C GLY A 260 1.51 1.03 17.86
N TYR A 261 1.32 2.20 17.27
CA TYR A 261 0.13 2.55 16.48
C TYR A 261 0.55 3.21 15.15
N PRO A 262 -0.30 3.15 14.12
CA PRO A 262 -0.08 3.88 12.87
C PRO A 262 -0.03 5.39 13.12
N THR A 263 0.53 6.12 12.16
CA THR A 263 0.70 7.57 12.24
C THR A 263 -0.05 8.32 11.14
N VAL A 264 -0.47 9.55 11.44
CA VAL A 264 -1.04 10.50 10.47
C VAL A 264 -0.14 11.73 10.36
N SER A 265 -0.04 12.30 9.16
CA SER A 265 0.63 13.57 8.91
C SER A 265 -0.31 14.50 8.14
N VAL A 266 -0.44 15.74 8.60
CA VAL A 266 -1.33 16.73 8.01
C VAL A 266 -0.50 17.86 7.42
N PHE A 267 -0.74 18.20 6.15
CA PHE A 267 0.02 19.20 5.42
C PHE A 267 -0.87 20.20 4.71
N GLY A 268 -0.34 21.41 4.51
CA GLY A 268 -0.95 22.44 3.69
C GLY A 268 -0.74 22.18 2.20
N LYS A 269 -0.71 23.28 1.44
CA LYS A 269 -0.58 23.29 -0.03
C LYS A 269 0.76 23.80 -0.56
N SER A 270 1.72 24.12 0.30
CA SER A 270 2.99 24.69 -0.15
C SER A 270 3.88 23.66 -0.87
N PRO A 271 4.85 24.08 -1.71
CA PRO A 271 5.85 23.15 -2.25
C PRO A 271 6.64 22.40 -1.15
N SER A 272 6.86 23.04 0.00
CA SER A 272 7.49 22.39 1.16
C SER A 272 6.61 21.30 1.76
N ASP A 273 5.29 21.50 1.81
CA ASP A 273 4.30 20.49 2.21
C ASP A 273 4.31 19.28 1.28
N GLN A 274 4.35 19.53 -0.03
CA GLN A 274 4.46 18.48 -1.05
C GLN A 274 5.73 17.63 -0.86
N MET A 275 6.87 18.27 -0.58
CA MET A 275 8.10 17.54 -0.26
C MET A 275 7.99 16.74 1.05
N ARG A 276 7.32 17.27 2.07
CA ARG A 276 7.05 16.54 3.33
C ARG A 276 6.11 15.36 3.13
N ALA A 277 5.13 15.46 2.23
CA ALA A 277 4.27 14.34 1.88
C ALA A 277 5.06 13.20 1.20
N ALA A 278 5.95 13.52 0.26
CA ALA A 278 6.86 12.53 -0.33
C ALA A 278 7.78 11.90 0.73
N LEU A 279 8.30 12.69 1.67
CA LEU A 279 9.05 12.18 2.82
C LEU A 279 8.21 11.24 3.68
N GLY A 280 6.95 11.59 3.95
CA GLY A 280 6.02 10.78 4.76
C GLY A 280 5.76 9.40 4.18
N VAL A 281 5.59 9.31 2.85
CA VAL A 281 5.48 8.02 2.14
C VAL A 281 6.73 7.15 2.35
N MET A 282 7.92 7.76 2.35
CA MET A 282 9.18 7.04 2.57
C MET A 282 9.49 6.78 4.06
N LYS A 283 8.90 7.55 4.97
CA LYS A 283 9.21 7.59 6.41
C LYS A 283 7.95 7.42 7.25
N TYR A 284 7.36 6.24 7.09
CA TYR A 284 6.46 5.60 8.05
C TYR A 284 5.15 6.32 8.33
N SER A 285 4.75 7.33 7.54
CA SER A 285 3.40 7.88 7.61
C SER A 285 2.42 6.83 7.12
N SER A 286 1.48 6.45 7.98
CA SER A 286 0.41 5.50 7.59
C SER A 286 -0.70 6.22 6.83
N MET A 287 -0.96 7.49 7.18
CA MET A 287 -1.89 8.36 6.49
C MET A 287 -1.28 9.75 6.28
N ILE A 288 -1.52 10.35 5.12
CA ILE A 288 -1.17 11.74 4.80
C ILE A 288 -2.43 12.46 4.35
N LEU A 289 -2.76 13.56 5.01
CA LEU A 289 -3.88 14.44 4.67
C LEU A 289 -3.34 15.77 4.16
N MET A 290 -3.79 16.22 2.99
CA MET A 290 -3.32 17.46 2.38
C MET A 290 -4.46 18.38 1.97
N GLU A 291 -4.27 19.69 2.15
CA GLU A 291 -5.23 20.71 1.69
C GLU A 291 -5.40 20.71 0.17
N ASP A 292 -4.33 20.40 -0.56
CA ASP A 292 -4.36 20.27 -2.01
C ASP A 292 -3.31 19.25 -2.49
N MET A 293 -3.66 18.53 -3.57
CA MET A 293 -2.74 17.64 -4.29
C MET A 293 -2.97 17.82 -5.79
N PRO A 294 -2.30 18.79 -6.42
CA PRO A 294 -2.46 19.01 -7.85
C PRO A 294 -2.02 17.75 -8.62
N ARG A 295 -2.63 17.51 -9.78
CA ARG A 295 -2.53 16.23 -10.50
C ARG A 295 -1.09 15.88 -10.86
N GLU A 296 -0.31 16.88 -11.22
CA GLU A 296 1.12 16.82 -11.53
C GLU A 296 2.00 16.44 -10.33
N PHE A 297 1.56 16.72 -9.11
CA PHE A 297 2.24 16.29 -7.89
C PHE A 297 1.74 14.92 -7.42
N LEU A 298 0.42 14.67 -7.51
CA LEU A 298 -0.18 13.44 -7.04
C LEU A 298 0.32 12.21 -7.81
N TYR A 299 0.42 12.29 -9.14
CA TYR A 299 0.85 11.12 -9.92
C TYR A 299 2.26 10.62 -9.53
N PRO A 300 3.30 11.49 -9.44
CA PRO A 300 4.58 11.12 -8.87
C PRO A 300 4.51 10.58 -7.43
N LEU A 301 3.68 11.16 -6.56
CA LEU A 301 3.51 10.69 -5.18
C LEU A 301 2.91 9.28 -5.12
N LEU A 302 1.89 9.00 -5.93
CA LEU A 302 1.29 7.66 -6.07
C LEU A 302 2.29 6.65 -6.62
N ALA A 303 3.11 7.05 -7.60
CA ALA A 303 4.17 6.21 -8.13
C ALA A 303 5.25 5.91 -7.08
N LEU A 304 5.66 6.92 -6.30
CA LEU A 304 6.59 6.74 -5.18
C LEU A 304 6.02 5.76 -4.14
N ARG A 305 4.77 5.94 -3.74
CA ARG A 305 4.07 5.03 -2.83
C ARG A 305 4.07 3.60 -3.36
N GLN A 306 3.62 3.40 -4.60
CA GLN A 306 3.56 2.06 -5.19
C GLN A 306 4.96 1.40 -5.20
N ASN A 307 6.00 2.15 -5.57
CA ASN A 307 7.37 1.63 -5.60
C ASN A 307 7.90 1.26 -4.20
N ILE A 308 7.67 2.11 -3.19
CA ILE A 308 8.13 1.87 -1.80
C ILE A 308 7.47 0.62 -1.20
N PHE A 309 6.17 0.43 -1.46
CA PHE A 309 5.38 -0.66 -0.91
C PHE A 309 5.30 -1.91 -1.80
N THR A 310 5.98 -1.93 -2.95
CA THR A 310 6.16 -3.18 -3.71
C THR A 310 6.98 -4.16 -2.89
N ASP A 311 6.58 -5.43 -2.84
CA ASP A 311 7.36 -6.48 -2.19
C ASP A 311 8.70 -6.66 -2.94
N PRO A 312 9.86 -6.44 -2.29
CA PRO A 312 11.15 -6.61 -2.95
C PRO A 312 11.51 -8.07 -3.26
N GLN A 313 10.82 -9.05 -2.67
CA GLN A 313 11.07 -10.47 -2.89
C GLN A 313 10.24 -11.05 -4.04
N VAL A 314 9.15 -10.38 -4.42
CA VAL A 314 8.22 -10.85 -5.45
C VAL A 314 8.21 -9.87 -6.61
N PRO A 315 8.85 -10.19 -7.75
CA PRO A 315 8.75 -9.39 -8.95
C PRO A 315 7.29 -9.28 -9.40
N ILE A 316 6.83 -8.08 -9.74
CA ILE A 316 5.51 -7.88 -10.33
C ILE A 316 5.52 -8.47 -11.75
N GLN A 317 4.62 -9.40 -12.03
CA GLN A 317 4.58 -10.11 -13.32
C GLN A 317 3.30 -9.76 -14.10
N VAL A 318 3.41 -9.90 -15.42
CA VAL A 318 2.27 -9.90 -16.34
C VAL A 318 2.00 -11.35 -16.72
N LYS A 319 0.74 -11.72 -16.96
CA LYS A 319 0.42 -13.10 -17.36
C LYS A 319 1.13 -13.41 -18.70
N PRO A 320 1.90 -14.50 -18.81
CA PRO A 320 2.48 -14.92 -20.08
C PRO A 320 1.39 -15.18 -21.13
N GLY A 321 1.70 -14.87 -22.39
CA GLY A 321 0.77 -15.05 -23.50
C GLY A 321 0.92 -13.97 -24.58
N VAL A 322 0.07 -13.98 -25.59
CA VAL A 322 0.06 -12.95 -26.64
C VAL A 322 -0.96 -11.85 -26.34
N TYR A 323 -0.52 -10.60 -26.50
CA TYR A 323 -1.35 -9.40 -26.35
C TYR A 323 -1.42 -8.63 -27.67
N SER A 324 -2.60 -8.09 -27.99
CA SER A 324 -2.75 -7.09 -29.05
C SER A 324 -2.46 -5.70 -28.50
N VAL A 325 -1.59 -4.95 -29.16
CA VAL A 325 -1.38 -3.53 -28.89
C VAL A 325 -1.98 -2.73 -30.04
N GLY A 326 -3.04 -1.96 -29.77
CA GLY A 326 -3.94 -1.45 -30.80
C GLY A 326 -4.81 -2.56 -31.39
N GLU A 327 -5.25 -2.38 -32.64
CA GLU A 327 -6.04 -3.36 -33.40
C GLU A 327 -5.12 -4.20 -34.30
N ALA A 328 -4.40 -5.15 -33.70
CA ALA A 328 -3.46 -5.98 -34.45
C ALA A 328 -4.18 -6.95 -35.39
N THR A 329 -3.69 -7.08 -36.62
CA THR A 329 -4.22 -7.98 -37.65
C THR A 329 -3.25 -9.14 -37.91
N ASP A 330 -3.62 -10.07 -38.79
CA ASP A 330 -2.76 -11.16 -39.25
C ASP A 330 -1.44 -10.67 -39.90
N ARG A 331 -1.41 -9.43 -40.42
CA ARG A 331 -0.24 -8.79 -41.04
C ARG A 331 0.58 -7.92 -40.09
N SER A 332 0.10 -7.67 -38.88
CA SER A 332 0.80 -6.87 -37.88
C SER A 332 2.12 -7.53 -37.46
N PRO A 333 3.17 -6.74 -37.16
CA PRO A 333 4.45 -7.27 -36.67
C PRO A 333 4.28 -7.98 -35.33
N LEU A 334 5.06 -9.04 -35.11
CA LEU A 334 5.18 -9.72 -33.84
C LEU A 334 6.46 -9.29 -33.15
N LEU A 335 6.34 -8.87 -31.90
CA LEU A 335 7.45 -8.62 -30.99
C LEU A 335 7.36 -9.61 -29.84
N PHE A 336 8.48 -9.92 -29.21
CA PHE A 336 8.45 -10.55 -27.89
C PHE A 336 9.14 -9.70 -26.82
N THR A 337 8.68 -9.88 -25.59
CA THR A 337 9.31 -9.35 -24.37
C THR A 337 9.15 -10.35 -23.22
N THR A 338 9.67 -10.03 -22.04
CA THR A 338 9.51 -10.87 -20.84
C THR A 338 8.26 -10.53 -20.03
N ASN A 339 7.87 -11.43 -19.12
CA ASN A 339 6.74 -11.23 -18.22
C ASN A 339 7.02 -10.34 -17.01
N PHE A 340 8.18 -9.70 -16.91
CA PHE A 340 8.42 -8.67 -15.90
C PHE A 340 7.59 -7.43 -16.21
N SER A 341 6.76 -6.98 -15.27
CA SER A 341 5.77 -5.93 -15.53
C SER A 341 6.39 -4.62 -16.03
N LEU A 342 7.50 -4.17 -15.44
CA LEU A 342 8.17 -2.94 -15.88
C LEU A 342 8.69 -3.06 -17.31
N THR A 343 9.29 -4.20 -17.68
CA THR A 343 9.70 -4.45 -19.07
C THR A 343 8.49 -4.49 -20.00
N TYR A 344 7.43 -5.23 -19.66
CA TYR A 344 6.22 -5.35 -20.47
C TYR A 344 5.56 -4.00 -20.73
N PHE A 345 5.24 -3.23 -19.68
CA PHE A 345 4.54 -1.96 -19.82
C PHE A 345 5.39 -0.89 -20.51
N THR A 346 6.72 -0.94 -20.36
CA THR A 346 7.64 -0.06 -21.08
C THR A 346 7.61 -0.36 -22.59
N VAL A 347 7.72 -1.64 -22.98
CA VAL A 347 7.63 -2.07 -24.38
C VAL A 347 6.24 -1.78 -24.96
N ARG A 348 5.16 -2.13 -24.26
CA ARG A 348 3.78 -1.86 -24.69
C ARG A 348 3.55 -0.37 -24.94
N ALA A 349 3.94 0.50 -24.00
CA ALA A 349 3.76 1.94 -24.15
C ALA A 349 4.51 2.51 -25.37
N ASP A 350 5.72 2.01 -25.65
CA ASP A 350 6.48 2.46 -26.82
C ASP A 350 5.92 1.89 -28.14
N ILE A 351 5.32 0.70 -28.12
CA ILE A 351 4.52 0.21 -29.25
C ILE A 351 3.28 1.11 -29.46
N GLU A 352 2.55 1.47 -28.41
CA GLU A 352 1.39 2.37 -28.51
C GLU A 352 1.77 3.75 -29.07
N LYS A 353 2.90 4.33 -28.63
CA LYS A 353 3.45 5.58 -29.18
C LYS A 353 3.78 5.49 -30.67
N SER A 354 4.08 4.31 -31.19
CA SER A 354 4.35 4.11 -32.61
C SER A 354 3.10 4.35 -33.48
N ARG A 355 1.90 4.16 -32.91
CA ARG A 355 0.61 4.08 -33.61
C ARG A 355 0.55 2.99 -34.69
N VAL A 356 1.43 1.99 -34.62
CA VAL A 356 1.43 0.80 -35.47
C VAL A 356 0.87 -0.37 -34.66
N PRO A 357 -0.28 -0.97 -35.04
CA PRO A 357 -0.82 -2.12 -34.35
C PRO A 357 0.12 -3.32 -34.40
N ALA A 358 0.38 -3.97 -33.27
CA ALA A 358 1.36 -5.05 -33.17
C ALA A 358 0.93 -6.14 -32.19
N TRP A 359 1.42 -7.35 -32.43
CA TRP A 359 1.34 -8.46 -31.48
C TRP A 359 2.55 -8.40 -30.54
N LEU A 360 2.28 -8.53 -29.24
CA LEU A 360 3.31 -8.59 -28.20
C LEU A 360 3.23 -9.94 -27.48
N LEU A 361 4.16 -10.84 -27.78
CA LEU A 361 4.35 -12.10 -27.07
C LEU A 361 5.09 -11.86 -25.75
N VAL A 362 4.48 -12.26 -24.65
CA VAL A 362 5.05 -12.17 -23.30
C VAL A 362 5.54 -13.55 -22.88
N VAL A 363 6.86 -13.70 -22.84
CA VAL A 363 7.54 -14.94 -22.47
C VAL A 363 7.67 -15.02 -20.95
N ASP A 364 7.32 -16.17 -20.38
CA ASP A 364 7.51 -16.42 -18.94
C ASP A 364 8.99 -16.53 -18.61
N THR A 365 9.47 -15.61 -17.78
CA THR A 365 10.84 -15.59 -17.25
C THR A 365 10.82 -15.36 -15.75
N GLU A 366 9.79 -15.84 -15.06
CA GLU A 366 9.64 -15.71 -13.60
C GLU A 366 9.71 -14.26 -13.12
N GLY A 367 9.22 -13.31 -13.93
CA GLY A 367 9.21 -11.89 -13.61
C GLY A 367 10.57 -11.19 -13.73
N GLN A 368 11.53 -11.75 -14.44
CA GLN A 368 12.84 -11.15 -14.67
C GLN A 368 12.89 -10.24 -15.91
N SER A 369 13.72 -9.19 -15.87
CA SER A 369 13.97 -8.33 -17.04
C SER A 369 14.66 -9.09 -18.18
N VAL A 370 14.62 -8.57 -19.41
CA VAL A 370 15.24 -9.20 -20.60
C VAL A 370 16.67 -9.67 -20.34
N MET A 371 17.54 -8.78 -19.83
CA MET A 371 18.95 -9.11 -19.61
C MET A 371 19.18 -10.04 -18.42
N THR A 372 18.41 -9.86 -17.35
CA THR A 372 18.47 -10.75 -16.18
C THR A 372 18.07 -12.17 -16.56
N ALA A 373 16.94 -12.31 -17.26
CA ALA A 373 16.42 -13.60 -17.71
C ALA A 373 17.37 -14.28 -18.71
N PHE A 374 17.94 -13.53 -19.64
CA PHE A 374 18.91 -14.06 -20.60
C PHE A 374 20.17 -14.56 -19.90
N ALA A 375 20.73 -13.77 -18.99
CA ALA A 375 21.92 -14.16 -18.22
C ALA A 375 21.67 -15.37 -17.29
N ALA A 376 20.46 -15.48 -16.74
CA ALA A 376 20.06 -16.60 -15.89
C ALA A 376 19.62 -17.86 -16.66
N GLY A 377 19.66 -17.85 -18.00
CA GLY A 377 19.19 -18.97 -18.83
C GLY A 377 17.67 -19.21 -18.79
N LYS A 378 16.90 -18.22 -18.32
CA LYS A 378 15.43 -18.25 -18.29
C LYS A 378 14.81 -17.71 -19.58
N LEU A 379 15.54 -16.88 -20.32
CA LEU A 379 15.16 -16.43 -21.67
C LEU A 379 16.11 -17.05 -22.69
N THR A 380 15.62 -18.04 -23.44
CA THR A 380 16.39 -18.84 -24.39
C THR A 380 15.65 -18.91 -25.74
N PRO A 381 16.35 -19.22 -26.85
CA PRO A 381 15.68 -19.51 -28.12
C PRO A 381 14.53 -20.52 -27.96
N GLU A 382 14.75 -21.56 -27.17
CA GLU A 382 13.79 -22.63 -26.90
C GLU A 382 12.58 -22.14 -26.11
N SER A 383 12.76 -21.28 -25.11
CA SER A 383 11.63 -20.74 -24.34
C SER A 383 10.76 -19.80 -25.19
N VAL A 384 11.36 -19.02 -26.09
CA VAL A 384 10.62 -18.17 -27.05
C VAL A 384 9.89 -19.02 -28.08
N ALA A 385 10.54 -20.04 -28.66
CA ALA A 385 9.93 -20.97 -29.63
C ALA A 385 8.72 -21.70 -29.02
N LYS A 386 8.87 -22.22 -27.79
CA LYS A 386 7.78 -22.85 -27.05
C LYS A 386 6.61 -21.89 -26.81
N ALA A 387 6.89 -20.62 -26.50
CA ALA A 387 5.85 -19.61 -26.31
C ALA A 387 5.10 -19.30 -27.62
N ILE A 388 5.80 -19.26 -28.77
CA ILE A 388 5.19 -19.10 -30.10
C ILE A 388 4.22 -20.25 -30.41
N GLU A 389 4.65 -21.49 -30.15
CA GLU A 389 3.84 -22.70 -30.36
C GLU A 389 2.61 -22.73 -29.44
N THR A 390 2.81 -22.45 -28.15
CA THR A 390 1.74 -22.44 -27.13
C THR A 390 0.64 -21.45 -27.50
N GLU A 391 1.02 -20.26 -27.98
CA GLU A 391 0.08 -19.21 -28.37
C GLU A 391 -0.47 -19.37 -29.80
N LYS A 392 -0.03 -20.41 -30.53
CA LYS A 392 -0.41 -20.72 -31.91
C LYS A 392 -0.24 -19.53 -32.87
N LEU A 393 0.88 -18.80 -32.75
CA LEU A 393 1.05 -17.54 -33.48
C LEU A 393 1.15 -17.70 -35.00
N LYS A 394 1.57 -18.87 -35.49
CA LYS A 394 1.59 -19.19 -36.93
C LYS A 394 0.19 -19.35 -37.52
N GLU A 395 -0.81 -19.69 -36.70
CA GLU A 395 -2.21 -19.75 -37.13
C GLU A 395 -2.88 -18.36 -37.09
N LYS A 396 -2.39 -17.48 -36.21
CA LYS A 396 -2.95 -16.14 -35.98
C LYS A 396 -2.37 -15.07 -36.91
N ARG A 397 -1.25 -15.33 -37.58
CA ARG A 397 -0.52 -14.35 -38.38
C ARG A 397 -0.10 -14.91 -39.73
N SER A 398 -0.13 -14.05 -40.75
CA SER A 398 0.30 -14.36 -42.11
C SER A 398 1.78 -14.06 -42.35
N LYS A 399 2.41 -13.25 -41.50
CA LYS A 399 3.85 -12.93 -41.59
C LYS A 399 4.68 -13.87 -40.72
N ASP A 400 5.66 -14.54 -41.32
CA ASP A 400 6.66 -15.35 -40.63
C ASP A 400 7.86 -14.52 -40.16
N ASP A 401 7.60 -13.46 -39.40
CA ASP A 401 8.64 -12.63 -38.79
C ASP A 401 8.42 -12.42 -37.28
N ILE A 402 9.53 -12.25 -36.56
CA ILE A 402 9.55 -11.89 -35.14
C ILE A 402 10.64 -10.86 -34.87
N ILE A 403 10.26 -9.77 -34.20
CA ILE A 403 11.15 -8.73 -33.73
C ILE A 403 11.61 -9.08 -32.31
N ILE A 404 12.92 -9.16 -32.12
CA ILE A 404 13.53 -9.53 -30.84
C ILE A 404 14.18 -8.31 -30.16
N PRO A 405 14.26 -8.25 -28.83
CA PRO A 405 14.98 -7.17 -28.16
C PRO A 405 16.45 -7.14 -28.60
N GLY A 406 16.97 -5.95 -28.92
CA GLY A 406 18.33 -5.82 -29.45
C GLY A 406 19.44 -6.27 -28.48
N MET A 407 19.14 -6.26 -27.18
CA MET A 407 20.06 -6.75 -26.14
C MET A 407 20.31 -8.26 -26.21
N VAL A 408 19.39 -9.02 -26.83
CA VAL A 408 19.48 -10.48 -26.96
C VAL A 408 19.72 -10.93 -28.40
N SER A 409 20.30 -10.06 -29.24
CA SER A 409 20.57 -10.36 -30.66
C SER A 409 21.33 -11.67 -30.91
N ARG A 410 22.12 -12.13 -29.93
CA ARG A 410 22.86 -13.40 -29.96
C ARG A 410 21.96 -14.64 -30.09
N MET A 411 20.69 -14.57 -29.69
CA MET A 411 19.75 -15.71 -29.82
C MET A 411 19.14 -15.83 -31.23
N SER A 412 19.38 -14.86 -32.12
CA SER A 412 18.71 -14.76 -33.42
C SER A 412 18.90 -15.98 -34.32
N GLY A 413 20.14 -16.45 -34.48
CA GLY A 413 20.44 -17.61 -35.33
C GLY A 413 19.70 -18.87 -34.85
N LYS A 414 19.82 -19.20 -33.56
CA LYS A 414 19.18 -20.40 -33.01
C LYS A 414 17.66 -20.29 -33.00
N LEU A 415 17.11 -19.11 -32.73
CA LEU A 415 15.67 -18.89 -32.77
C LEU A 415 15.12 -19.04 -34.20
N ASN A 416 15.84 -18.56 -35.21
CA ASN A 416 15.49 -18.74 -36.61
C ASN A 416 15.46 -20.24 -36.99
N GLU A 417 16.47 -21.02 -36.60
CA GLU A 417 16.49 -22.47 -36.82
C GLU A 417 15.31 -23.21 -36.18
N LEU A 418 14.93 -22.84 -34.95
CA LEU A 418 13.86 -23.52 -34.22
C LEU A 418 12.46 -23.16 -34.74
N THR A 419 12.28 -21.91 -35.17
CA THR A 419 10.94 -21.39 -35.50
C THR A 419 10.68 -21.32 -37.00
N ASN A 420 11.72 -21.35 -37.84
CA ASN A 420 11.69 -21.00 -39.26
C ASN A 420 11.15 -19.58 -39.54
N MET A 421 11.06 -18.71 -38.53
CA MET A 421 10.62 -17.33 -38.68
C MET A 421 11.80 -16.41 -38.96
N LYS A 422 11.61 -15.40 -39.82
CA LYS A 422 12.58 -14.33 -40.03
C LYS A 422 12.76 -13.54 -38.73
N VAL A 423 13.95 -13.60 -38.15
CA VAL A 423 14.29 -12.85 -36.93
C VAL A 423 14.77 -11.45 -37.29
N VAL A 424 14.08 -10.43 -36.81
CA VAL A 424 14.47 -9.02 -36.93
C VAL A 424 15.03 -8.55 -35.60
N VAL A 425 16.28 -8.10 -35.58
CA VAL A 425 16.89 -7.55 -34.36
C VAL A 425 16.36 -6.13 -34.14
N GLY A 426 15.57 -5.96 -33.08
CA GLY A 426 15.05 -4.67 -32.65
C GLY A 426 16.10 -3.77 -31.99
N PRO A 427 15.72 -2.58 -31.55
CA PRO A 427 16.59 -1.70 -30.78
C PRO A 427 16.96 -2.32 -29.43
N ARG A 428 18.08 -1.89 -28.84
CA ARG A 428 18.45 -2.28 -27.47
C ARG A 428 17.49 -1.69 -26.44
N GLU A 429 17.02 -0.47 -26.67
CA GLU A 429 16.04 0.23 -25.84
C GLU A 429 14.69 0.33 -26.57
N SER A 430 13.57 0.15 -25.85
CA SER A 430 12.23 0.16 -26.45
C SER A 430 11.84 1.52 -27.04
N THR A 431 12.49 2.60 -26.62
CA THR A 431 12.28 3.96 -27.17
C THR A 431 12.61 4.06 -28.66
N GLY A 432 13.37 3.10 -29.21
CA GLY A 432 13.61 2.96 -30.64
C GLY A 432 12.48 2.27 -31.43
N LEU A 433 11.54 1.60 -30.75
CA LEU A 433 10.45 0.85 -31.39
C LEU A 433 9.55 1.73 -32.27
N PRO A 434 9.16 2.96 -31.88
CA PRO A 434 8.36 3.82 -32.75
C PRO A 434 8.97 4.04 -34.13
N LYS A 435 10.29 4.24 -34.22
CA LYS A 435 10.99 4.43 -35.49
C LYS A 435 11.05 3.13 -36.29
N LEU A 436 11.40 2.02 -35.63
CA LEU A 436 11.49 0.71 -36.28
C LEU A 436 10.14 0.27 -36.85
N LEU A 437 9.08 0.31 -36.04
CA LEU A 437 7.76 -0.17 -36.46
C LEU A 437 7.19 0.63 -37.63
N LYS A 438 7.39 1.96 -37.64
CA LYS A 438 6.99 2.81 -38.78
C LYS A 438 7.75 2.47 -40.06
N SER A 439 9.02 2.07 -39.96
CA SER A 439 9.80 1.64 -41.13
C SER A 439 9.40 0.27 -41.70
N LEU A 440 8.72 -0.56 -40.89
CA LEU A 440 8.23 -1.88 -41.28
C LEU A 440 6.77 -1.89 -41.77
N GLY A 441 6.02 -0.83 -41.45
CA GLY A 441 4.62 -0.64 -41.82
C GLY A 441 4.40 0.11 -43.13
N GLY A 442 5.47 0.33 -43.92
CA GLY A 442 5.42 0.86 -45.29
C GLY A 442 5.22 -0.23 -46.34
#